data_AF-A0A1I2FWS5-F1
#
_entry.id   AF-A0A1I2FWS5-F1
#
_cell.length_a   1.000
_cell.length_b   1.000
_cell.length_c   1.000
_cell.angle_alpha   90.00
_cell.angle_beta   90.00
_cell.angle_gamma   90.00
#
_symmetry.space_group_name_H-M   'P 1'
#
loop_
_entity.id
_entity.type
_entity.pdbx_description
1 polymer ?
#
loop_
_entity_poly.entity_id
_entity_poly.type
_entity_poly.pdbx_seq_one_letter_code
_entity_poly.pdbx_strand_id
1 'polypeptide(L)'
;MPARIAKFGPTESRVGEPINPQPNGDSAVWISTEGSPLADGTVVVMDGHRLLSNSAGNGASARVDPWILASPGEKPIFLERRYADRIERSNVVYLEVIGQPPQVD
;
A
#
# COMPACT_ATOMS: atom_id res chain seq x y z
N MET A 1 -15.72 -12.31 6.12
CA MET A 1 -14.80 -11.52 6.96
C MET A 1 -13.85 -10.79 6.02
N PRO A 2 -13.43 -9.55 6.33
CA PRO A 2 -12.46 -8.85 5.50
C PRO A 2 -11.17 -9.65 5.37
N ALA A 3 -10.52 -9.58 4.21
CA ALA A 3 -9.25 -10.25 3.99
C ALA A 3 -8.20 -9.76 5.00
N ARG A 4 -7.31 -10.66 5.43
CA ARG A 4 -6.20 -10.32 6.32
C ARG A 4 -4.91 -10.22 5.52
N ILE A 5 -4.22 -9.09 5.62
CA ILE A 5 -2.88 -8.92 5.03
C ILE A 5 -1.91 -9.82 5.81
N ALA A 6 -1.27 -10.73 5.09
CA ALA A 6 -0.29 -11.68 5.62
C ALA A 6 1.13 -11.24 5.30
N LYS A 7 1.38 -10.75 4.09
CA LYS A 7 2.68 -10.25 3.62
C LYS A 7 2.46 -9.06 2.71
N PHE A 8 3.43 -8.17 2.66
CA PHE A 8 3.44 -7.05 1.75
C PHE A 8 4.88 -6.61 1.49
N GLY A 9 5.07 -5.82 0.44
CA GLY A 9 6.33 -5.16 0.20
C GLY A 9 6.24 -4.05 -0.84
N PRO A 10 7.19 -3.10 -0.81
CA PRO A 10 8.26 -2.95 0.19
C PRO A 10 7.76 -2.54 1.58
N THR A 11 8.59 -2.71 2.62
CA THR A 11 8.26 -2.33 4.01
C THR A 11 9.00 -1.07 4.48
N GLU A 12 9.98 -0.60 3.69
CA GLU A 12 10.81 0.56 3.99
C GLU A 12 11.14 1.29 2.67
N SER A 13 11.33 2.60 2.75
CA SER A 13 11.85 3.47 1.70
C SER A 13 12.57 4.67 2.30
N ARG A 14 13.15 5.53 1.46
CA ARG A 14 13.65 6.85 1.86
C ARG A 14 12.80 7.93 1.23
N VAL A 15 12.77 9.12 1.86
CA VAL A 15 12.05 10.28 1.33
C VAL A 15 12.41 10.52 -0.14
N GLY A 16 11.39 10.52 -1.01
CA GLY A 16 11.52 10.77 -2.44
C GLY A 16 12.09 9.61 -3.27
N GLU A 17 12.51 8.50 -2.65
CA GLU A 17 13.01 7.34 -3.39
C GLU A 17 11.85 6.43 -3.85
N PRO A 18 11.88 5.95 -5.12
CA PRO A 18 10.85 5.06 -5.63
C PRO A 18 10.92 3.67 -4.98
N ILE A 19 9.76 3.03 -4.80
CA ILE A 19 9.63 1.69 -4.24
C ILE A 19 9.16 0.70 -5.30
N ASN A 20 9.79 -0.49 -5.36
CA ASN A 20 9.44 -1.54 -6.33
C ASN A 20 9.20 -0.97 -7.76
N PRO A 21 10.23 -0.34 -8.36
CA PRO A 21 10.08 0.41 -9.60
C PRO A 21 9.55 -0.48 -10.72
N GLN A 22 8.53 -0.01 -11.42
CA GLN A 22 7.96 -0.65 -12.60
C GLN A 22 8.69 -0.19 -13.87
N PRO A 23 8.59 -0.91 -15.00
CA PRO A 23 9.28 -0.55 -16.24
C PRO A 23 8.98 0.86 -16.77
N ASN A 24 7.85 1.45 -16.36
CA ASN A 24 7.44 2.81 -16.72
C ASN A 24 7.93 3.88 -15.71
N GLY A 25 8.71 3.50 -14.70
CA GLY A 25 9.24 4.37 -13.65
C GLY A 25 8.34 4.55 -12.43
N ASP A 26 7.15 3.94 -12.41
CA ASP A 26 6.23 4.08 -11.28
C ASP A 26 6.69 3.28 -10.06
N SER A 27 6.30 3.76 -8.88
CA SER A 27 6.41 2.98 -7.65
C SER A 27 5.21 2.06 -7.45
N ALA A 28 5.41 0.92 -6.78
CA ALA A 28 4.34 -0.02 -6.50
C ALA A 28 4.46 -0.70 -5.13
N VAL A 29 3.33 -1.17 -4.61
CA VAL A 29 3.27 -2.12 -3.49
C VAL A 29 2.62 -3.41 -3.96
N TRP A 30 3.03 -4.53 -3.36
CA TRP A 30 2.35 -5.81 -3.48
C TRP A 30 1.89 -6.27 -2.09
N ILE A 31 0.77 -6.98 -2.06
CA ILE A 31 0.10 -7.49 -0.86
C ILE A 31 -0.31 -8.94 -1.14
N SER A 32 -0.07 -9.80 -0.16
CA SER A 32 -0.60 -11.16 -0.11
C SER A 32 -1.50 -11.31 1.10
N THR A 33 -2.65 -11.94 0.91
CA THR A 33 -3.65 -12.17 1.96
C THR A 33 -3.83 -13.63 2.30
N GLU A 34 -4.13 -13.89 3.57
CA GLU A 34 -4.54 -15.20 4.05
C GLU A 34 -6.08 -15.32 4.06
N GLY A 35 -6.56 -16.56 3.91
CA GLY A 35 -7.99 -16.87 3.92
C GLY A 35 -8.63 -16.79 2.55
N SER A 36 -9.84 -16.23 2.51
CA SER A 36 -10.65 -16.16 1.28
C SER A 36 -10.03 -15.25 0.20
N PRO A 37 -10.27 -15.55 -1.08
CA PRO A 37 -9.89 -14.65 -2.17
C PRO A 37 -10.47 -13.25 -2.00
N LEU A 38 -9.72 -12.26 -2.47
CA LEU A 38 -10.15 -10.86 -2.56
C LEU A 38 -11.37 -10.75 -3.47
N ALA A 39 -12.40 -10.11 -2.95
CA ALA A 39 -13.62 -9.85 -3.71
C ALA A 39 -13.43 -8.67 -4.67
N ASP A 40 -14.18 -8.68 -5.77
CA ASP A 40 -14.16 -7.60 -6.76
C ASP A 40 -14.46 -6.23 -6.12
N GLY A 41 -13.70 -5.22 -6.56
CA GLY A 41 -13.77 -3.86 -6.04
C GLY A 41 -12.98 -3.62 -4.76
N THR A 42 -12.20 -4.60 -4.29
CA THR A 42 -11.20 -4.39 -3.23
C THR A 42 -10.07 -3.52 -3.77
N VAL A 43 -9.68 -2.49 -3.01
CA VAL A 43 -8.57 -1.60 -3.37
C VAL A 43 -7.54 -1.52 -2.26
N VAL A 44 -6.30 -1.22 -2.62
CA VAL A 44 -5.26 -0.83 -1.67
C VAL A 44 -5.46 0.63 -1.30
N VAL A 45 -5.36 0.91 -0.01
CA VAL A 45 -5.33 2.26 0.55
C VAL A 45 -3.98 2.45 1.21
N MET A 46 -3.27 3.54 0.88
CA MET A 46 -2.00 3.91 1.48
C MET A 46 -2.03 5.37 1.92
N ASP A 47 -1.63 5.65 3.16
CA ASP A 47 -1.62 6.99 3.76
C ASP A 47 -3.00 7.71 3.64
N GLY A 48 -4.09 6.95 3.70
CA GLY A 48 -5.45 7.46 3.54
C GLY A 48 -5.95 7.58 2.09
N HIS A 49 -5.13 7.22 1.11
CA HIS A 49 -5.45 7.39 -0.31
C HIS A 49 -5.71 6.06 -1.01
N ARG A 50 -6.86 5.96 -1.68
CA ARG A 50 -7.21 4.79 -2.51
C ARG A 50 -6.33 4.79 -3.75
N LEU A 51 -5.54 3.75 -3.92
CA LEU A 51 -4.58 3.64 -5.01
C LEU A 51 -5.21 2.96 -6.23
N LEU A 52 -4.63 3.20 -7.41
CA LEU A 52 -4.92 2.41 -8.60
C LEU A 52 -4.43 0.97 -8.36
N SER A 53 -5.38 0.07 -8.12
CA SER A 53 -5.13 -1.27 -7.62
C SER A 53 -5.53 -2.34 -8.63
N ASN A 54 -4.78 -3.44 -8.65
CA ASN A 54 -5.18 -4.70 -9.24
C ASN A 54 -5.28 -5.74 -8.12
N SER A 55 -6.43 -6.40 -7.98
CA SER A 55 -6.68 -7.40 -6.94
C SER A 55 -7.26 -8.66 -7.56
N ALA A 56 -6.63 -9.81 -7.33
CA ALA A 56 -7.10 -11.10 -7.83
C ALA A 56 -6.64 -12.23 -6.92
N GLY A 57 -7.51 -13.22 -6.68
CA GLY A 57 -7.19 -14.34 -5.79
C GLY A 57 -6.77 -13.84 -4.41
N ASN A 58 -5.61 -14.28 -3.92
CA ASN A 58 -5.05 -13.89 -2.63
C ASN A 58 -3.97 -12.80 -2.73
N GLY A 59 -3.98 -12.01 -3.81
CA GLY A 59 -2.97 -10.98 -4.07
C GLY A 59 -3.58 -9.66 -4.53
N ALA A 60 -2.95 -8.57 -4.10
CA ALA A 60 -3.20 -7.24 -4.64
C ALA A 60 -1.88 -6.52 -4.95
N SER A 61 -1.88 -5.68 -5.96
CA SER A 61 -0.83 -4.72 -6.22
C SER A 61 -1.44 -3.34 -6.46
N ALA A 62 -0.67 -2.29 -6.20
CA ALA A 62 -1.13 -0.94 -6.46
C ALA A 62 0.03 -0.01 -6.80
N ARG A 63 -0.27 0.97 -7.68
CA ARG A 63 0.64 2.08 -8.00
C ARG A 63 0.67 3.07 -6.84
N VAL A 64 1.87 3.47 -6.44
CA VAL A 64 2.11 4.46 -5.39
C VAL A 64 2.55 5.76 -6.04
N ASP A 65 1.82 6.84 -5.76
CA ASP A 65 2.20 8.15 -6.26
C ASP A 65 3.40 8.72 -5.47
N PRO A 66 4.35 9.41 -6.13
CA PRO A 66 5.57 9.88 -5.48
C PRO A 66 5.35 10.78 -4.25
N TRP A 67 4.27 11.56 -4.24
CA TRP A 67 3.96 12.47 -3.14
C TRP A 67 3.61 11.75 -1.84
N ILE A 68 3.19 10.48 -1.89
CA ILE A 68 3.00 9.64 -0.68
C ILE A 68 4.34 9.35 0.00
N LEU A 69 5.43 9.26 -0.77
CA LEU A 69 6.79 8.98 -0.30
C LEU A 69 7.61 10.26 -0.06
N ALA A 70 7.01 11.44 -0.25
CA ALA A 70 7.70 12.72 -0.15
C ALA A 70 7.88 13.23 1.29
N SER A 71 7.27 12.57 2.27
CA SER A 71 7.39 12.90 3.69
C SER A 71 7.76 11.67 4.52
N PRO A 72 8.63 11.85 5.54
CA PRO A 72 9.05 10.74 6.37
C PRO A 72 7.92 10.24 7.30
N GLY A 73 8.11 9.02 7.82
CA GLY A 73 7.24 8.37 8.79
C GLY A 73 6.45 7.19 8.23
N GLU A 74 5.67 6.58 9.11
CA GLU A 74 4.86 5.42 8.80
C GLU A 74 3.74 5.75 7.81
N LYS A 75 3.68 4.99 6.72
CA LYS A 75 2.61 5.05 5.72
C LYS A 75 1.67 3.86 5.94
N PRO A 76 0.49 4.06 6.53
CA PRO A 76 -0.45 2.97 6.78
C PRO A 76 -0.98 2.42 5.46
N ILE A 77 -1.00 1.10 5.34
CA ILE A 77 -1.50 0.34 4.19
C ILE A 77 -2.59 -0.61 4.68
N PHE A 78 -3.75 -0.59 4.02
CA PHE A 78 -4.82 -1.57 4.24
C PHE A 78 -5.62 -1.82 2.96
N LEU A 79 -6.38 -2.90 2.93
CA LEU A 79 -7.35 -3.18 1.87
C LEU A 79 -8.71 -2.61 2.28
N GLU A 80 -9.41 -1.99 1.34
CA GLU A 80 -10.75 -1.45 1.54
C GLU A 80 -11.70 -1.95 0.45
N ARG A 81 -12.89 -2.40 0.85
CA ARG A 81 -14.02 -2.65 -0.06
C ARG A 81 -15.23 -1.87 0.41
N ARG A 82 -15.86 -1.14 -0.50
CA ARG A 82 -17.08 -0.38 -0.22
C ARG A 82 -18.29 -1.06 -0.81
N TYR A 83 -19.33 -1.19 -0.01
CA TYR A 83 -20.66 -1.63 -0.37
C TYR A 83 -21.62 -0.43 -0.28
N ALA A 84 -22.86 -0.62 -0.70
CA ALA A 84 -23.89 0.42 -0.56
C ALA A 84 -24.17 0.79 0.91
N ASP A 85 -24.04 -0.17 1.82
CA ASP A 85 -24.44 -0.08 3.23
C ASP A 85 -23.26 -0.10 4.22
N ARG A 86 -22.06 -0.50 3.77
CA ARG A 86 -20.89 -0.65 4.66
C ARG A 86 -19.55 -0.52 3.96
N ILE A 87 -18.50 -0.39 4.77
CA ILE A 87 -17.10 -0.47 4.35
C ILE A 87 -16.43 -1.61 5.12
N GLU A 88 -15.74 -2.48 4.40
CA GLU A 88 -14.92 -3.54 4.97
C GLU A 88 -13.43 -3.17 4.82
N ARG A 89 -12.65 -3.36 5.89
CA ARG A 89 -11.21 -3.09 5.92
C ARG A 89 -10.43 -4.27 6.49
N SER A 90 -9.25 -4.52 5.94
CA SER A 90 -8.28 -5.45 6.53
C SER A 90 -7.64 -4.89 7.80
N ASN A 91 -6.72 -5.65 8.40
CA ASN A 91 -5.70 -5.08 9.28
C ASN A 91 -4.83 -4.05 8.54
N VAL A 92 -4.22 -3.16 9.31
CA VAL A 92 -3.25 -2.16 8.82
C VAL A 92 -1.84 -2.75 8.94
N VAL A 93 -1.03 -2.50 7.91
CA VAL A 93 0.44 -2.69 7.92
C VAL A 93 1.10 -1.36 7.55
N TYR A 94 2.40 -1.21 7.77
CA TYR A 94 3.07 0.09 7.61
C TYR A 94 4.30 -0.05 6.73
N LEU A 95 4.43 0.86 5.77
CA LEU A 95 5.70 1.11 5.09
C LEU A 95 6.38 2.30 5.79
N GLU A 96 7.62 2.14 6.24
CA GLU A 96 8.37 3.23 6.84
C GLU A 96 9.06 4.07 5.76
N VAL A 97 8.85 5.39 5.77
CA VAL A 97 9.61 6.32 4.92
C VAL A 97 10.67 7.01 5.78
N ILE A 98 11.92 6.61 5.60
CA ILE A 98 13.04 7.15 6.38
C ILE A 98 13.39 8.56 5.87
N GLY A 99 13.37 9.51 6.80
CA GLY A 99 13.86 10.87 6.55
C GLY A 99 15.37 10.88 6.28
N GLN A 100 15.84 11.82 5.46
CA GLN A 100 17.27 12.07 5.41
C GLN A 100 17.74 12.60 6.77
N PRO A 101 18.89 12.13 7.30
CA PRO A 101 19.51 12.80 8.42
C PRO A 101 19.73 14.28 8.05
N PRO A 102 19.60 15.22 9.00
CA PRO A 102 19.94 16.61 8.73
C PRO A 102 21.34 16.68 8.13
N GLN A 103 21.47 17.27 6.95
CA GLN A 103 22.78 17.65 6.44
C GLN A 103 23.33 18.71 7.38
N VAL A 104 24.37 18.34 8.12
CA VAL A 104 25.21 19.30 8.82
C VAL A 104 26.14 19.91 7.78
N ASP A 105 25.93 21.18 7.45
CA ASP A 105 26.87 22.02 6.70
C ASP A 105 28.12 22.34 7.55
#